data_AF-A0A3D1BE97-F1
#
_entry.id   AF-A0A3D1BE97-F1
#
_cell.length_a   1.000
_cell.length_b   1.000
_cell.length_c   1.000
_cell.angle_alpha   90.00
_cell.angle_beta   90.00
_cell.angle_gamma   90.00
#
_symmetry.space_group_name_H-M   'P 1'
#
loop_
_entity.id
_entity.type
_entity.pdbx_description
1 polymer ?
#
loop_
_entity_poly.entity_id
_entity_poly.type
_entity_poly.pdbx_seq_one_letter_code
_entity_poly.pdbx_strand_id
1 'polypeptide(L)'
;VELIANGSPDLEWTANAFMQDLTQAVQVFEPPLGTSIYSVTDVNECGEGSASIEVNVQQVVADVIPSIAEICLGDEVTLIADGAANAQWFPVAGLDNPNAISVQAAPTQSVTYNVVLTDDLGCSDEASVSITVVPEPPGGQTYPTESICEGFGLQLPGAEGDQWLWSPAEFVNDASLQFPYASPEETTTFSVAIANVCGIGTDEMTVEVRVPEAYASEDGGVCRGQSFEVSAAGNDPNSTFQWQPAELVVSAGSGTTAVFPNFTQTFTVFVTDSEGCTASDEVTVYVTQPPFIEAGPDREVSWLDEVRLLGSTAGTGAYWTPAENVDCDTCLTPVLTVLEPGWYVLTASDSTGCSGQDSTYVDVFYPIYVPNSFTPDGDGINDVFKVEGEDLRGFWMKVFNRWGEVIFESSDPEVPWLGNVNGGDHYAPDGMYFYQVRIEQEGGPLLLEGHVFLLR
;
A
#
# COMPACT_ATOMS: atom_id res chain seq x y z
N VAL A 1 26.93 -70.62 -45.46
CA VAL A 1 27.91 -71.19 -46.41
C VAL A 1 27.34 -72.46 -47.02
N GLU A 2 27.57 -72.71 -48.30
CA GLU A 2 27.20 -73.95 -49.00
C GLU A 2 28.48 -74.70 -49.36
N LEU A 3 28.65 -75.91 -48.82
CA LEU A 3 29.76 -76.79 -49.14
C LEU A 3 29.26 -77.92 -50.04
N ILE A 4 29.91 -78.10 -51.19
CA ILE A 4 29.55 -79.12 -52.18
C ILE A 4 30.73 -80.07 -52.32
N ALA A 5 30.50 -81.34 -52.04
CA ALA A 5 31.45 -82.41 -52.28
C ALA A 5 30.97 -83.29 -53.45
N ASN A 6 31.88 -83.58 -54.38
CA ASN A 6 31.61 -84.44 -55.53
C ASN A 6 32.45 -85.72 -55.38
N GLY A 7 31.79 -86.88 -55.34
CA GLY A 7 32.44 -88.17 -55.13
C GLY A 7 31.51 -89.34 -55.44
N SER A 8 31.88 -90.52 -54.94
CA SER A 8 31.03 -91.71 -54.99
C SER A 8 29.79 -91.56 -54.07
N PRO A 9 28.80 -92.47 -54.15
CA PRO A 9 27.65 -92.47 -53.26
C PRO A 9 28.01 -92.68 -51.77
N ASP A 10 29.21 -93.16 -51.48
CA ASP A 10 29.69 -93.52 -50.13
C ASP A 10 30.50 -92.39 -49.47
N LEU A 11 30.25 -91.15 -49.88
CA LEU A 11 30.90 -89.96 -49.36
C LEU A 11 30.37 -89.59 -47.97
N GLU A 12 31.28 -89.34 -47.02
CA GLU A 12 30.93 -89.00 -45.64
C GLU A 12 31.73 -87.77 -45.15
N TRP A 13 31.01 -86.73 -44.73
CA TRP A 13 31.59 -85.55 -44.09
C TRP A 13 32.06 -85.87 -42.67
N THR A 14 33.18 -85.28 -42.25
CA THR A 14 33.65 -85.39 -40.86
C THR A 14 32.66 -84.70 -39.92
N ALA A 15 32.23 -85.41 -38.87
CA ALA A 15 31.24 -84.92 -37.92
C ALA A 15 31.63 -83.57 -37.32
N ASN A 16 30.70 -82.61 -37.35
CA ASN A 16 30.77 -81.35 -36.64
C ASN A 16 29.40 -80.95 -36.08
N ALA A 17 29.35 -79.92 -35.24
CA ALA A 17 28.11 -79.51 -34.57
C ALA A 17 27.06 -78.83 -35.48
N PHE A 18 27.41 -78.51 -36.73
CA PHE A 18 26.61 -77.70 -37.65
C PHE A 18 26.11 -78.48 -38.88
N MET A 19 26.60 -79.71 -39.09
CA MET A 19 26.17 -80.65 -40.12
C MET A 19 25.27 -81.72 -39.50
N GLN A 20 24.06 -81.88 -40.04
CA GLN A 20 23.07 -82.81 -39.49
C GLN A 20 23.10 -84.19 -40.16
N ASP A 21 23.31 -84.24 -41.47
CA ASP A 21 23.38 -85.48 -42.26
C ASP A 21 24.72 -85.53 -43.00
N LEU A 22 25.67 -86.31 -42.48
CA LEU A 22 27.04 -86.38 -42.99
C LEU A 22 27.16 -87.10 -44.34
N THR A 23 26.10 -87.75 -44.82
CA THR A 23 26.10 -88.50 -46.09
C THR A 23 25.61 -87.67 -47.28
N GLN A 24 25.10 -86.46 -47.02
CA GLN A 24 24.67 -85.56 -48.10
C GLN A 24 25.87 -84.86 -48.73
N ALA A 25 25.93 -84.93 -50.06
CA ALA A 25 26.96 -84.27 -50.86
C ALA A 25 26.97 -82.74 -50.70
N VAL A 26 25.82 -82.13 -50.37
CA VAL A 26 25.69 -80.68 -50.15
C VAL A 26 25.35 -80.41 -48.68
N GLN A 27 26.14 -79.55 -48.04
CA GLN A 27 25.90 -79.09 -46.67
C GLN A 27 25.64 -77.58 -46.69
N VAL A 28 24.53 -77.15 -46.08
CA VAL A 28 24.17 -75.73 -45.94
C VAL A 28 24.00 -75.40 -44.47
N PHE A 29 24.83 -74.51 -43.96
CA PHE A 29 24.82 -74.09 -42.56
C PHE A 29 25.48 -72.72 -42.37
N GLU A 30 25.33 -72.16 -41.17
CA GLU A 30 26.02 -70.94 -40.72
C GLU A 30 27.25 -71.35 -39.90
N PRO A 31 28.47 -71.22 -40.46
CA PRO A 31 29.70 -71.51 -39.71
C PRO A 31 29.91 -70.53 -38.55
N PRO A 32 30.57 -70.95 -37.45
CA PRO A 32 30.94 -70.06 -36.36
C PRO A 32 32.02 -69.06 -36.79
N LEU A 33 32.18 -67.98 -36.01
CA LEU A 33 33.27 -67.01 -36.20
C LEU A 33 34.64 -67.67 -36.08
N GLY A 34 35.59 -67.21 -36.88
CA GLY A 34 36.95 -67.73 -36.96
C GLY A 34 37.15 -68.73 -38.11
N THR A 35 38.26 -69.45 -38.06
CA THR A 35 38.66 -70.39 -39.11
C THR A 35 38.21 -71.81 -38.74
N SER A 36 37.40 -72.42 -39.60
CA SER A 36 36.95 -73.81 -39.46
C SER A 36 37.36 -74.62 -40.69
N ILE A 37 37.89 -75.82 -40.49
CA ILE A 37 38.24 -76.76 -41.57
C ILE A 37 37.17 -77.84 -41.63
N TYR A 38 36.61 -78.03 -42.82
CA TYR A 38 35.61 -79.05 -43.11
C TYR A 38 36.22 -80.09 -44.04
N SER A 39 36.24 -81.35 -43.62
CA SER A 39 36.78 -82.47 -44.38
C SER A 39 35.70 -83.48 -44.75
N VAL A 40 35.92 -84.12 -45.88
CA VAL A 40 35.07 -85.16 -46.43
C VAL A 40 35.94 -86.33 -46.87
N THR A 41 35.46 -87.54 -46.59
CA THR A 41 36.14 -88.78 -46.95
C THR A 41 35.25 -89.57 -47.91
N ASP A 42 35.86 -90.17 -48.94
CA ASP A 42 35.20 -91.06 -49.89
C ASP A 42 35.98 -92.37 -49.93
N VAL A 43 35.30 -93.48 -49.63
CA VAL A 43 35.89 -94.82 -49.57
C VAL A 43 35.25 -95.71 -50.62
N ASN A 44 36.07 -96.29 -51.49
CA ASN A 44 35.61 -97.25 -52.48
C ASN A 44 36.55 -98.48 -52.58
N GLU A 45 36.25 -99.40 -53.49
CA GLU A 45 37.03 -100.63 -53.69
C GLU A 45 38.52 -100.40 -54.07
N CYS A 46 38.90 -99.17 -54.44
CA CYS A 46 40.25 -98.79 -54.82
C CYS A 46 41.04 -98.07 -53.70
N GLY A 47 40.39 -97.69 -52.58
CA GLY A 47 41.04 -97.03 -51.44
C GLY A 47 40.21 -95.92 -50.81
N GLU A 48 40.83 -95.18 -49.89
CA GLU A 48 40.26 -94.03 -49.19
C GLU A 48 40.89 -92.74 -49.70
N GLY A 49 40.06 -91.76 -50.06
CA GLY A 49 40.48 -90.40 -50.40
C GLY A 49 39.82 -89.40 -49.45
N SER A 50 40.50 -88.30 -49.14
CA SER A 50 39.92 -87.19 -48.39
C SER A 50 40.20 -85.85 -49.06
N ALA A 51 39.26 -84.93 -48.88
CA ALA A 51 39.40 -83.54 -49.28
C ALA A 51 38.98 -82.65 -48.11
N SER A 52 39.56 -81.44 -48.01
CA SER A 52 39.19 -80.48 -47.00
C SER A 52 39.10 -79.07 -47.57
N ILE A 53 38.21 -78.26 -47.01
CA ILE A 53 38.08 -76.84 -47.30
C ILE A 53 38.16 -76.06 -46.00
N GLU A 54 38.94 -74.98 -46.02
CA GLU A 54 39.01 -74.02 -44.94
C GLU A 54 37.99 -72.90 -45.19
N VAL A 55 37.15 -72.64 -44.21
CA VAL A 55 36.17 -71.54 -44.23
C VAL A 55 36.53 -70.58 -43.11
N ASN A 56 36.84 -69.34 -43.50
CA ASN A 56 37.11 -68.26 -42.56
C ASN A 56 35.90 -67.33 -42.50
N VAL A 57 35.36 -67.14 -41.30
CA VAL A 57 34.25 -66.23 -41.04
C VAL A 57 34.74 -65.13 -40.13
N GLN A 58 34.74 -63.89 -40.61
CA GLN A 58 35.10 -62.72 -39.82
C GLN A 58 33.86 -61.87 -39.54
N GLN A 59 33.93 -61.13 -38.43
CA GLN A 59 32.95 -60.11 -38.07
C GLN A 59 33.71 -58.82 -37.83
N VAL A 60 33.26 -57.76 -38.50
CA VAL A 60 33.67 -56.39 -38.20
C VAL A 60 32.71 -55.83 -37.17
N VAL A 61 33.26 -55.15 -36.16
CA VAL A 61 32.49 -54.37 -35.18
C VAL A 61 33.01 -52.95 -35.26
N ALA A 62 32.22 -52.05 -35.83
CA ALA A 62 32.63 -50.67 -36.02
C ALA A 62 32.43 -49.85 -34.73
N ASP A 63 33.45 -49.09 -34.36
CA ASP A 63 33.40 -48.10 -33.28
C ASP A 63 34.07 -46.79 -33.72
N VAL A 64 33.70 -45.69 -33.08
CA VAL A 64 34.28 -44.36 -33.34
C VAL A 64 34.54 -43.61 -32.05
N ILE A 65 35.75 -43.07 -31.93
CA ILE A 65 36.22 -42.34 -30.76
C ILE A 65 36.60 -40.91 -31.18
N PRO A 66 35.97 -39.87 -30.58
CA PRO A 66 34.81 -39.95 -29.69
C PRO A 66 33.49 -40.22 -30.46
N SER A 67 32.45 -40.71 -29.78
CA SER A 67 31.12 -40.91 -30.37
C SER A 67 30.26 -39.63 -30.41
N ILE A 68 30.61 -38.63 -29.59
CA ILE A 68 30.10 -37.27 -29.64
C ILE A 68 31.25 -36.29 -29.40
N ALA A 69 31.25 -35.16 -30.10
CA ALA A 69 32.20 -34.08 -29.89
C ALA A 69 31.50 -32.73 -30.00
N GLU A 70 32.01 -31.76 -29.27
CA GLU A 70 31.62 -30.36 -29.39
C GLU A 70 32.89 -29.54 -29.62
N ILE A 71 32.86 -28.65 -30.61
CA ILE A 71 34.01 -27.83 -31.02
C ILE A 71 33.57 -26.38 -31.30
N CYS A 72 34.51 -25.44 -31.20
CA CYS A 72 34.26 -24.08 -31.66
C CYS A 72 34.43 -23.95 -33.18
N LEU A 73 33.73 -22.99 -33.79
CA LEU A 73 33.87 -22.70 -35.21
C LEU A 73 35.32 -22.31 -35.55
N GLY A 74 35.97 -23.15 -36.37
CA GLY A 74 37.37 -22.98 -36.77
C GLY A 74 38.34 -23.93 -36.09
N ASP A 75 37.90 -24.65 -35.05
CA ASP A 75 38.68 -25.71 -34.41
C ASP A 75 38.52 -27.04 -35.17
N GLU A 76 39.41 -27.99 -34.85
CA GLU A 76 39.39 -29.34 -35.39
C GLU A 76 39.39 -30.39 -34.28
N VAL A 77 38.76 -31.54 -34.54
CA VAL A 77 38.76 -32.70 -33.65
C VAL A 77 39.24 -33.94 -34.40
N THR A 78 40.05 -34.75 -33.72
CA THR A 78 40.49 -36.03 -34.25
C THR A 78 39.42 -37.10 -34.03
N LEU A 79 38.99 -37.74 -35.11
CA LEU A 79 38.11 -38.90 -35.09
C LEU A 79 38.93 -40.16 -35.38
N ILE A 80 38.75 -41.21 -34.59
CA ILE A 80 39.41 -42.51 -34.78
C ILE A 80 38.33 -43.56 -34.96
N ALA A 81 38.30 -44.22 -36.11
CA ALA A 81 37.49 -45.40 -36.35
C ALA A 81 38.25 -46.64 -35.88
N ASP A 82 37.60 -47.56 -35.18
CA ASP A 82 38.19 -48.82 -34.74
C ASP A 82 37.28 -50.00 -35.16
N GLY A 83 37.88 -51.12 -35.53
CA GLY A 83 37.14 -52.32 -35.93
C GLY A 83 37.54 -52.96 -37.27
N ALA A 84 38.17 -52.23 -38.19
CA ALA A 84 38.70 -52.77 -39.45
C ALA A 84 39.89 -51.97 -40.01
N ALA A 85 40.53 -52.49 -41.05
CA ALA A 85 41.71 -51.89 -41.68
C ALA A 85 41.38 -50.73 -42.64
N ASN A 86 40.20 -50.72 -43.25
CA ASN A 86 39.78 -49.69 -44.20
C ASN A 86 38.57 -48.94 -43.65
N ALA A 87 38.62 -47.61 -43.68
CA ALA A 87 37.51 -46.73 -43.30
C ALA A 87 37.06 -45.89 -44.49
N GLN A 88 35.76 -45.59 -44.56
CA GLN A 88 35.19 -44.61 -45.48
C GLN A 88 34.18 -43.73 -44.75
N TRP A 89 34.48 -42.43 -44.66
CA TRP A 89 33.69 -41.45 -43.92
C TRP A 89 32.75 -40.66 -44.83
N PHE A 90 31.52 -40.43 -44.38
CA PHE A 90 30.51 -39.62 -45.06
C PHE A 90 29.65 -38.79 -44.08
N PRO A 91 29.37 -37.50 -44.36
CA PRO A 91 29.83 -36.72 -45.52
C PRO A 91 31.34 -36.47 -45.48
N VAL A 92 31.97 -36.13 -46.61
CA VAL A 92 33.44 -35.87 -46.67
C VAL A 92 33.80 -34.41 -46.37
N ALA A 93 32.82 -33.51 -46.39
CA ALA A 93 33.05 -32.08 -46.18
C ALA A 93 33.55 -31.84 -44.74
N GLY A 94 34.61 -31.05 -44.59
CA GLY A 94 35.21 -30.78 -43.28
C GLY A 94 36.18 -31.85 -42.78
N LEU A 95 36.43 -32.93 -43.54
CA LEU A 95 37.45 -33.94 -43.20
C LEU A 95 38.73 -33.72 -44.01
N ASP A 96 39.89 -33.97 -43.39
CA ASP A 96 41.19 -33.89 -44.05
C ASP A 96 41.43 -35.07 -45.02
N ASN A 97 41.10 -36.30 -44.59
CA ASN A 97 41.27 -37.53 -45.35
C ASN A 97 40.16 -38.55 -45.06
N PRO A 98 39.04 -38.57 -45.83
CA PRO A 98 37.87 -39.38 -45.53
C PRO A 98 38.05 -40.91 -45.70
N ASN A 99 39.25 -41.40 -46.04
CA ASN A 99 39.53 -42.83 -46.14
C ASN A 99 40.54 -43.34 -45.11
N ALA A 100 40.94 -42.50 -44.14
CA ALA A 100 41.87 -42.89 -43.08
C ALA A 100 41.12 -43.37 -41.83
N ILE A 101 41.78 -44.25 -41.07
CA ILE A 101 41.33 -44.72 -39.76
C ILE A 101 41.31 -43.58 -38.73
N SER A 102 42.25 -42.64 -38.85
CA SER A 102 42.30 -41.42 -38.06
C SER A 102 42.18 -40.21 -39.00
N VAL A 103 41.20 -39.35 -38.74
CA VAL A 103 40.88 -38.17 -39.54
C VAL A 103 40.77 -36.93 -38.65
N GLN A 104 41.15 -35.76 -39.17
CA GLN A 104 40.84 -34.47 -38.57
C GLN A 104 39.55 -33.93 -39.16
N ALA A 105 38.60 -33.58 -38.30
CA ALA A 105 37.31 -33.02 -38.65
C ALA A 105 37.22 -31.55 -38.20
N ALA A 106 37.03 -30.65 -39.17
CA ALA A 106 36.80 -29.21 -38.98
C ALA A 106 35.53 -28.75 -39.74
N PRO A 107 34.34 -29.27 -39.39
CA PRO A 107 33.09 -28.83 -40.02
C PRO A 107 32.73 -27.38 -39.65
N THR A 108 32.08 -26.65 -40.56
CA THR A 108 31.62 -25.27 -40.32
C THR A 108 30.19 -25.19 -39.75
N GLN A 109 29.49 -26.32 -39.66
CA GLN A 109 28.13 -26.47 -39.13
C GLN A 109 28.02 -27.84 -38.46
N SER A 110 27.15 -27.96 -37.46
CA SER A 110 26.90 -29.24 -36.77
C SER A 110 26.54 -30.34 -37.76
N VAL A 111 27.23 -31.48 -37.67
CA VAL A 111 27.16 -32.57 -38.64
C VAL A 111 27.35 -33.91 -37.94
N THR A 112 26.66 -34.93 -38.45
CA THR A 112 26.91 -36.33 -38.08
C THR A 112 27.72 -36.99 -39.19
N TYR A 113 28.91 -37.47 -38.86
CA TYR A 113 29.72 -38.31 -39.75
C TYR A 113 29.41 -39.78 -39.50
N ASN A 114 29.23 -40.53 -40.58
CA ASN A 114 29.10 -41.98 -40.57
C ASN A 114 30.39 -42.57 -41.17
N VAL A 115 30.91 -43.64 -40.58
CA VAL A 115 32.06 -44.37 -41.07
C VAL A 115 31.67 -45.80 -41.39
N VAL A 116 31.99 -46.25 -42.60
CA VAL A 116 31.91 -47.65 -42.99
C VAL A 116 33.29 -48.26 -42.83
N LEU A 117 33.43 -49.26 -41.97
CA LEU A 117 34.66 -50.01 -41.77
C LEU A 117 34.60 -51.32 -42.55
N THR A 118 35.63 -51.64 -43.33
CA THR A 118 35.69 -52.86 -44.16
C THR A 118 37.01 -53.59 -43.95
N ASP A 119 36.94 -54.89 -43.68
CA ASP A 119 38.11 -55.76 -43.56
C ASP A 119 38.65 -56.23 -44.93
N ASP A 120 39.76 -56.97 -44.93
CA ASP A 120 40.38 -57.48 -46.15
C ASP A 120 39.57 -58.59 -46.86
N LEU A 121 38.53 -59.13 -46.20
CA LEU A 121 37.62 -60.14 -46.74
C LEU A 121 36.32 -59.54 -47.29
N GLY A 122 36.13 -58.23 -47.11
CA GLY A 122 34.95 -57.50 -47.57
C GLY A 122 33.77 -57.51 -46.60
N CYS A 123 33.95 -57.93 -45.34
CA CYS A 123 32.95 -57.74 -44.31
C CYS A 123 32.97 -56.27 -43.86
N SER A 124 31.79 -55.69 -43.63
CA SER A 124 31.66 -54.28 -43.25
C SER A 124 30.68 -54.05 -42.12
N ASP A 125 30.92 -53.01 -41.33
CA ASP A 125 30.02 -52.50 -40.30
C ASP A 125 30.08 -50.96 -40.25
N GLU A 126 29.09 -50.31 -39.64
CA GLU A 126 28.98 -48.85 -39.61
C GLU A 126 28.95 -48.29 -38.19
N ALA A 127 29.63 -47.15 -38.00
CA ALA A 127 29.56 -46.35 -36.79
C ALA A 127 29.30 -44.88 -37.14
N SER A 128 28.83 -44.08 -36.17
CA SER A 128 28.62 -42.65 -36.38
C SER A 128 29.04 -41.79 -35.20
N VAL A 129 29.47 -40.58 -35.50
CA VAL A 129 29.83 -39.54 -34.54
C VAL A 129 29.10 -38.25 -34.87
N SER A 130 28.50 -37.65 -33.85
CA SER A 130 27.86 -36.33 -33.96
C SER A 130 28.82 -35.25 -33.46
N ILE A 131 29.08 -34.26 -34.31
CA ILE A 131 29.86 -33.08 -33.99
C ILE A 131 28.94 -31.87 -33.93
N THR A 132 28.87 -31.23 -32.76
CA THR A 132 28.20 -29.94 -32.59
C THR A 132 29.22 -28.81 -32.76
N VAL A 133 28.93 -27.88 -33.67
CA VAL A 133 29.79 -26.71 -33.92
C VAL A 133 29.15 -25.48 -33.25
N VAL A 134 29.84 -24.93 -32.26
CA VAL A 134 29.43 -23.71 -31.56
C VAL A 134 30.03 -22.50 -32.28
N PRO A 135 29.23 -21.50 -32.68
CA PRO A 135 29.71 -20.42 -33.54
C PRO A 135 30.59 -19.39 -32.82
N GLU A 136 30.31 -19.10 -31.56
CA GLU A 136 31.00 -18.07 -30.77
C GLU A 136 30.90 -18.37 -29.25
N PRO A 137 31.75 -17.74 -28.41
CA PRO A 137 31.58 -17.76 -26.97
C PRO A 137 30.20 -17.23 -26.55
N PRO A 138 29.66 -17.68 -25.41
CA PRO A 138 28.33 -17.29 -24.96
C PRO A 138 28.34 -15.86 -24.40
N GLY A 139 27.18 -15.22 -24.30
CA GLY A 139 27.02 -13.86 -23.76
C GLY A 139 26.87 -12.77 -24.83
N GLY A 140 27.20 -11.53 -24.47
CA GLY A 140 26.90 -10.34 -25.27
C GLY A 140 25.43 -9.90 -25.21
N GLN A 141 24.64 -10.45 -24.27
CA GLN A 141 23.26 -10.04 -24.05
C GLN A 141 23.20 -8.74 -23.25
N THR A 142 22.18 -7.94 -23.52
CA THR A 142 21.89 -6.73 -22.74
C THR A 142 20.61 -6.95 -21.95
N TYR A 143 20.71 -6.89 -20.63
CA TYR A 143 19.57 -6.96 -19.74
C TYR A 143 19.09 -5.56 -19.35
N PRO A 144 17.77 -5.33 -19.28
CA PRO A 144 17.26 -4.07 -18.74
C PRO A 144 17.62 -3.94 -17.25
N THR A 145 17.68 -2.70 -16.76
CA THR A 145 17.77 -2.44 -15.33
C THR A 145 16.46 -2.83 -14.65
N GLU A 146 16.56 -3.58 -13.56
CA GLU A 146 15.41 -3.95 -12.72
C GLU A 146 15.49 -3.21 -11.38
N SER A 147 14.35 -2.73 -10.88
CA SER A 147 14.24 -2.05 -9.59
C SER A 147 13.66 -2.99 -8.53
N ILE A 148 14.25 -3.00 -7.33
CA ILE A 148 13.75 -3.72 -6.15
C ILE A 148 13.76 -2.82 -4.92
N CYS A 149 12.94 -3.17 -3.94
CA CYS A 149 12.96 -2.51 -2.64
C CYS A 149 14.09 -3.06 -1.76
N GLU A 150 14.61 -2.22 -0.86
CA GLU A 150 15.57 -2.63 0.15
C GLU A 150 15.09 -3.88 0.93
N GLY A 151 15.98 -4.86 1.09
CA GLY A 151 15.69 -6.13 1.77
C GLY A 151 14.99 -7.20 0.91
N PHE A 152 14.60 -6.87 -0.32
CA PHE A 152 14.10 -7.85 -1.29
C PHE A 152 15.22 -8.34 -2.22
N GLY A 153 14.91 -9.40 -2.98
CA GLY A 153 15.83 -9.97 -3.97
C GLY A 153 15.09 -10.48 -5.19
N LEU A 154 15.83 -10.73 -6.27
CA LEU A 154 15.31 -11.18 -7.55
C LEU A 154 16.19 -12.27 -8.16
N GLN A 155 15.65 -13.02 -9.11
CA GLN A 155 16.41 -14.03 -9.84
C GLN A 155 17.10 -13.41 -11.05
N LEU A 156 18.43 -13.49 -11.10
CA LEU A 156 19.19 -12.94 -12.23
C LEU A 156 19.03 -13.84 -13.47
N PRO A 157 18.83 -13.27 -14.67
CA PRO A 157 18.84 -14.01 -15.92
C PRO A 157 20.27 -14.24 -16.40
N GLY A 158 20.64 -15.48 -16.70
CA GLY A 158 21.90 -15.82 -17.38
C GLY A 158 21.65 -16.47 -18.74
N ALA A 159 22.43 -16.08 -19.75
CA ALA A 159 22.42 -16.73 -21.06
C ALA A 159 22.82 -18.22 -20.97
N GLU A 160 22.53 -18.99 -22.02
CA GLU A 160 22.94 -20.40 -22.10
C GLU A 160 24.46 -20.54 -22.18
N GLY A 161 24.98 -21.57 -21.54
CA GLY A 161 26.40 -21.90 -21.45
C GLY A 161 26.61 -23.18 -20.64
N ASP A 162 27.86 -23.55 -20.42
CA ASP A 162 28.20 -24.76 -19.66
C ASP A 162 28.53 -24.45 -18.20
N GLN A 163 29.10 -23.27 -17.94
CA GLN A 163 29.46 -22.80 -16.61
C GLN A 163 29.21 -21.31 -16.47
N TRP A 164 28.79 -20.89 -15.28
CA TRP A 164 28.55 -19.50 -14.93
C TRP A 164 29.40 -19.11 -13.73
N LEU A 165 29.80 -17.84 -13.67
CA LEU A 165 30.44 -17.25 -12.51
C LEU A 165 29.95 -15.80 -12.35
N TRP A 166 29.05 -15.60 -11.40
CA TRP A 166 28.50 -14.29 -11.06
C TRP A 166 29.42 -13.50 -10.12
N SER A 167 29.47 -12.20 -10.34
CA SER A 167 30.15 -11.22 -9.49
C SER A 167 29.28 -9.96 -9.34
N PRO A 168 29.14 -9.38 -8.14
CA PRO A 168 29.75 -9.82 -6.87
C PRO A 168 29.11 -11.10 -6.33
N ALA A 169 29.93 -12.04 -5.87
CA ALA A 169 29.47 -13.36 -5.42
C ALA A 169 28.79 -13.32 -4.04
N GLU A 170 29.08 -12.30 -3.22
CA GLU A 170 28.52 -12.15 -1.87
C GLU A 170 27.01 -11.83 -1.86
N PHE A 171 26.47 -11.28 -2.93
CA PHE A 171 25.05 -10.89 -3.03
C PHE A 171 24.19 -11.93 -3.74
N VAL A 172 24.76 -13.08 -4.14
CA VAL A 172 24.04 -14.19 -4.77
C VAL A 172 24.10 -15.43 -3.91
N ASN A 173 23.05 -16.25 -3.97
CA ASN A 173 23.00 -17.50 -3.21
C ASN A 173 24.04 -18.53 -3.66
N ASP A 174 24.30 -18.62 -4.96
CA ASP A 174 25.31 -19.47 -5.58
C ASP A 174 25.75 -18.88 -6.92
N ALA A 175 26.99 -18.40 -6.98
CA ALA A 175 27.54 -17.75 -8.17
C ALA A 175 27.74 -18.68 -9.38
N SER A 176 27.58 -20.00 -9.22
CA SER A 176 27.76 -20.98 -10.30
C SER A 176 26.48 -21.36 -11.05
N LEU A 177 25.32 -20.86 -10.61
CA LEU A 177 24.03 -21.13 -11.24
C LEU A 177 23.80 -20.23 -12.46
N GLN A 178 23.09 -20.74 -13.45
CA GLN A 178 22.58 -19.93 -14.56
C GLN A 178 21.60 -18.84 -14.07
N PHE A 179 20.75 -19.20 -13.10
CA PHE A 179 19.70 -18.32 -12.57
C PHE A 179 19.79 -18.18 -11.04
N PRO A 180 20.83 -17.52 -10.50
CA PRO A 180 20.98 -17.35 -9.07
C PRO A 180 19.95 -16.36 -8.53
N TYR A 181 19.66 -16.47 -7.23
CA TYR A 181 18.87 -15.48 -6.50
C TYR A 181 19.83 -14.44 -5.91
N ALA A 182 19.61 -13.17 -6.27
CA ALA A 182 20.41 -12.03 -5.85
C ALA A 182 19.66 -11.17 -4.83
N SER A 183 20.35 -10.74 -3.78
CA SER A 183 19.85 -9.85 -2.72
C SER A 183 20.88 -8.76 -2.40
N PRO A 184 21.08 -7.78 -3.30
CA PRO A 184 21.98 -6.66 -3.05
C PRO A 184 21.37 -5.70 -2.01
N GLU A 185 22.21 -5.06 -1.21
CA GLU A 185 21.80 -4.06 -0.20
C GLU A 185 21.73 -2.64 -0.81
N GLU A 186 22.44 -2.41 -1.90
CA GLU A 186 22.56 -1.14 -2.60
C GLU A 186 22.50 -1.38 -4.12
N THR A 187 22.29 -0.32 -4.91
CA THR A 187 22.27 -0.44 -6.38
C THR A 187 23.58 -1.07 -6.87
N THR A 188 23.47 -2.26 -7.47
CA THR A 188 24.60 -3.14 -7.78
C THR A 188 24.51 -3.60 -9.23
N THR A 189 25.62 -3.52 -9.95
CA THR A 189 25.77 -4.13 -11.27
C THR A 189 26.38 -5.52 -11.12
N PHE A 190 25.62 -6.53 -11.52
CA PHE A 190 26.08 -7.91 -11.60
C PHE A 190 26.68 -8.19 -12.97
N SER A 191 27.85 -8.81 -12.98
CA SER A 191 28.47 -9.36 -14.18
C SER A 191 28.51 -10.87 -14.07
N VAL A 192 28.19 -11.58 -15.15
CA VAL A 192 28.34 -13.04 -15.23
C VAL A 192 29.38 -13.39 -16.29
N ALA A 193 30.36 -14.21 -15.91
CA ALA A 193 31.23 -14.87 -16.86
C ALA A 193 30.62 -16.22 -17.23
N ILE A 194 30.39 -16.45 -18.52
CA ILE A 194 29.74 -17.65 -19.05
C ILE A 194 30.77 -18.38 -19.90
N ALA A 195 31.05 -19.65 -19.60
CA ALA A 195 32.02 -20.46 -20.33
C ALA A 195 31.34 -21.53 -21.17
N ASN A 196 31.91 -21.80 -22.35
CA ASN A 196 31.64 -22.99 -23.17
C ASN A 196 32.92 -23.46 -23.87
N VAL A 197 32.80 -24.40 -24.81
CA VAL A 197 33.92 -24.89 -25.62
C VAL A 197 34.68 -23.79 -26.40
N CYS A 198 34.00 -22.71 -26.81
CA CYS A 198 34.59 -21.60 -27.55
C CYS A 198 35.36 -20.60 -26.66
N GLY A 199 35.13 -20.63 -25.35
CA GLY A 199 35.77 -19.73 -24.40
C GLY A 199 34.78 -19.11 -23.44
N ILE A 200 35.11 -17.90 -22.97
CA ILE A 200 34.34 -17.18 -21.96
C ILE A 200 33.82 -15.89 -22.58
N GLY A 201 32.52 -15.65 -22.50
CA GLY A 201 31.95 -14.32 -22.68
C GLY A 201 31.25 -13.83 -21.42
N THR A 202 30.77 -12.59 -21.49
CA THR A 202 30.30 -11.87 -20.31
C THR A 202 29.02 -11.11 -20.61
N ASP A 203 28.10 -11.14 -19.64
CA ASP A 203 26.92 -10.28 -19.63
C ASP A 203 26.90 -9.43 -18.36
N GLU A 204 26.19 -8.31 -18.42
CA GLU A 204 26.00 -7.41 -17.28
C GLU A 204 24.52 -7.05 -17.12
N MET A 205 24.11 -6.92 -15.86
CA MET A 205 22.77 -6.46 -15.46
C MET A 205 22.89 -5.55 -14.24
N THR A 206 22.15 -4.44 -14.25
CA THR A 206 22.08 -3.56 -13.08
C THR A 206 20.79 -3.80 -12.31
N VAL A 207 20.91 -3.99 -11.00
CA VAL A 207 19.79 -4.07 -10.06
C VAL A 207 19.80 -2.79 -9.23
N GLU A 208 18.78 -1.96 -9.40
CA GLU A 208 18.59 -0.72 -8.65
C GLU A 208 17.85 -1.03 -7.35
N VAL A 209 18.46 -0.70 -6.21
CA VAL A 209 17.84 -0.84 -4.88
C VAL A 209 17.25 0.50 -4.48
N ARG A 210 15.93 0.54 -4.27
CA ARG A 210 15.20 1.73 -3.82
C ARG A 210 15.00 1.67 -2.32
N VAL A 211 15.37 2.75 -1.66
CA VAL A 211 15.10 3.02 -0.26
C VAL A 211 13.98 4.07 -0.21
N PRO A 212 12.73 3.68 0.07
CA PRO A 212 11.65 4.65 0.22
C PRO A 212 11.89 5.47 1.49
N GLU A 213 11.60 6.78 1.43
CA GLU A 213 11.63 7.64 2.60
C GLU A 213 10.21 8.13 2.90
N ALA A 214 9.86 8.21 4.18
CA ALA A 214 8.62 8.79 4.66
C ALA A 214 8.95 9.90 5.65
N TYR A 215 8.33 11.06 5.46
CA TYR A 215 8.50 12.23 6.31
C TYR A 215 7.12 12.72 6.73
N ALA A 216 6.71 12.45 7.96
CA ALA A 216 5.52 13.04 8.55
C ALA A 216 5.81 14.47 9.05
N SER A 217 4.76 15.27 9.18
CA SER A 217 4.85 16.59 9.82
C SER A 217 5.25 16.46 11.28
N GLU A 218 5.84 17.53 11.82
CA GLU A 218 6.15 17.63 13.25
C GLU A 218 4.92 17.43 14.14
N ASP A 219 5.18 16.95 15.36
CA ASP A 219 4.18 16.80 16.41
C ASP A 219 3.49 18.14 16.74
N GLY A 220 2.22 18.07 17.15
CA GLY A 220 1.43 19.26 17.42
C GLY A 220 0.33 19.07 18.44
N GLY A 221 -0.20 20.19 18.92
CA GLY A 221 -1.27 20.25 19.92
C GLY A 221 -2.57 20.77 19.33
N VAL A 222 -3.70 20.19 19.74
CA VAL A 222 -5.04 20.62 19.34
C VAL A 222 -6.02 20.52 20.51
N CYS A 223 -6.97 21.45 20.58
CA CYS A 223 -8.04 21.35 21.57
C CYS A 223 -9.04 20.27 21.16
N ARG A 224 -9.54 19.52 22.15
CA ARG A 224 -10.51 18.45 21.91
C ARG A 224 -11.71 18.95 21.10
N GLY A 225 -12.02 18.23 20.01
CA GLY A 225 -13.11 18.56 19.09
C GLY A 225 -12.72 19.46 17.93
N GLN A 226 -11.49 19.99 17.91
CA GLN A 226 -10.92 20.64 16.74
C GLN A 226 -10.12 19.65 15.89
N SER A 227 -9.87 20.02 14.63
CA SER A 227 -9.02 19.26 13.71
C SER A 227 -7.59 19.80 13.71
N PHE A 228 -6.62 18.92 13.50
CA PHE A 228 -5.21 19.25 13.31
C PHE A 228 -4.79 18.88 11.88
N GLU A 229 -4.04 19.75 11.21
CA GLU A 229 -3.52 19.46 9.87
C GLU A 229 -2.22 18.67 9.99
N VAL A 230 -2.14 17.53 9.30
CA VAL A 230 -0.93 16.73 9.17
C VAL A 230 -0.52 16.67 7.71
N SER A 231 0.77 16.57 7.48
CA SER A 231 1.31 16.36 6.13
C SER A 231 2.34 15.25 6.13
N ALA A 232 2.54 14.66 4.96
CA ALA A 232 3.55 13.67 4.70
C ALA A 232 4.19 13.92 3.33
N ALA A 233 5.47 13.59 3.22
CA ALA A 233 6.23 13.59 1.99
C ALA A 233 7.02 12.29 1.83
N GLY A 234 7.31 11.95 0.58
CA GLY A 234 8.25 10.90 0.21
C GLY A 234 9.36 11.44 -0.69
N ASN A 235 10.39 10.63 -0.92
CA ASN A 235 11.47 10.96 -1.86
C ASN A 235 11.08 10.81 -3.34
N ASP A 236 9.95 10.17 -3.65
CA ASP A 236 9.39 10.04 -5.00
C ASP A 236 8.23 11.03 -5.23
N PRO A 237 8.23 11.84 -6.32
CA PRO A 237 7.14 12.76 -6.62
C PRO A 237 5.77 12.08 -6.87
N ASN A 238 5.75 10.80 -7.22
CA ASN A 238 4.55 10.00 -7.44
C ASN A 238 4.20 9.09 -6.26
N SER A 239 4.77 9.35 -5.07
CA SER A 239 4.42 8.60 -3.87
C SER A 239 2.92 8.65 -3.57
N THR A 240 2.41 7.53 -3.06
CA THR A 240 1.05 7.41 -2.51
C THR A 240 1.11 7.31 -1.00
N PHE A 241 0.05 7.77 -0.33
CA PHE A 241 0.01 7.91 1.13
C PHE A 241 -1.12 7.08 1.72
N GLN A 242 -0.91 6.53 2.91
CA GLN A 242 -1.96 5.88 3.69
C GLN A 242 -1.79 6.18 5.18
N TRP A 243 -2.67 7.02 5.72
CA TRP A 243 -2.69 7.36 7.14
C TRP A 243 -3.50 6.35 7.97
N GLN A 244 -3.00 6.03 9.15
CA GLN A 244 -3.67 5.21 10.17
C GLN A 244 -3.61 5.90 11.54
N PRO A 245 -4.65 5.78 12.39
CA PRO A 245 -5.94 5.12 12.15
C PRO A 245 -6.83 5.91 11.17
N ALA A 246 -7.29 5.26 10.09
CA ALA A 246 -7.98 5.92 8.99
C ALA A 246 -9.35 6.52 9.37
N GLU A 247 -10.00 6.00 10.40
CA GLU A 247 -11.29 6.48 10.91
C GLU A 247 -11.22 7.87 11.56
N LEU A 248 -10.02 8.33 11.93
CA LEU A 248 -9.77 9.64 12.53
C LEU A 248 -9.15 10.64 11.54
N VAL A 249 -9.12 10.30 10.24
CA VAL A 249 -8.48 11.08 9.18
C VAL A 249 -9.52 11.41 8.11
N VAL A 250 -9.59 12.67 7.67
CA VAL A 250 -10.57 13.11 6.67
C VAL A 250 -10.33 12.44 5.30
N SER A 251 -9.07 12.45 4.86
CA SER A 251 -8.64 11.74 3.64
C SER A 251 -7.33 11.01 3.91
N ALA A 252 -7.43 9.72 4.23
CA ALA A 252 -6.26 8.90 4.56
C ALA A 252 -5.31 8.67 3.38
N GLY A 253 -5.76 8.92 2.14
CA GLY A 253 -4.96 8.76 0.92
C GLY A 253 -4.16 9.98 0.47
N SER A 254 -4.23 11.08 1.22
CA SER A 254 -3.66 12.38 0.83
C SER A 254 -2.34 12.67 1.55
N GLY A 255 -1.40 13.29 0.84
CA GLY A 255 -0.15 13.80 1.43
C GLY A 255 -0.36 14.96 2.40
N THR A 256 -1.48 15.67 2.34
CA THR A 256 -1.88 16.67 3.36
C THR A 256 -3.35 16.47 3.69
N THR A 257 -3.66 16.37 4.98
CA THR A 257 -4.99 16.00 5.45
C THR A 257 -5.25 16.50 6.86
N ALA A 258 -6.50 16.46 7.30
CA ALA A 258 -6.88 16.84 8.66
C ALA A 258 -7.21 15.60 9.48
N VAL A 259 -6.78 15.60 10.74
CA VAL A 259 -7.07 14.57 11.74
C VAL A 259 -7.91 15.14 12.88
N PHE A 260 -8.75 14.30 13.49
CA PHE A 260 -9.70 14.71 14.53
C PHE A 260 -9.69 13.75 15.74
N PRO A 261 -8.55 13.59 16.42
CA PRO A 261 -8.46 12.72 17.58
C PRO A 261 -9.22 13.27 18.80
N ASN A 262 -9.90 12.37 19.55
CA ASN A 262 -10.60 12.73 20.80
C ASN A 262 -9.68 12.75 22.04
N PHE A 263 -8.53 12.07 21.94
CA PHE A 263 -7.50 11.91 22.95
C PHE A 263 -6.15 11.97 22.24
N THR A 264 -5.07 12.24 22.97
CA THR A 264 -3.70 12.20 22.39
C THR A 264 -3.50 10.90 21.63
N GLN A 265 -3.17 11.02 20.34
CA GLN A 265 -3.12 9.91 19.41
C GLN A 265 -1.92 10.09 18.49
N THR A 266 -1.20 8.99 18.27
CA THR A 266 -0.17 8.88 17.25
C THR A 266 -0.79 8.37 15.97
N PHE A 267 -0.48 9.05 14.86
CA PHE A 267 -0.86 8.68 13.51
C PHE A 267 0.36 8.18 12.76
N THR A 268 0.23 7.06 12.08
CA THR A 268 1.28 6.49 11.23
C THR A 268 0.90 6.74 9.78
N VAL A 269 1.82 7.28 8.98
CA VAL A 269 1.68 7.36 7.52
C VAL A 269 2.53 6.29 6.88
N PHE A 270 1.94 5.53 5.96
CA PHE A 270 2.66 4.66 5.04
C PHE A 270 2.80 5.36 3.70
N VAL A 271 4.04 5.52 3.23
CA VAL A 271 4.37 6.15 1.94
C VAL A 271 4.84 5.05 1.01
N THR A 272 4.23 4.93 -0.16
CA THR A 272 4.60 3.96 -1.20
C THR A 272 5.10 4.68 -2.43
N ASP A 273 6.30 4.37 -2.94
CA ASP A 273 6.86 4.97 -4.16
C ASP A 273 6.20 4.42 -5.45
N SER A 274 6.65 4.88 -6.63
CA SER A 274 6.09 4.44 -7.91
C SER A 274 6.32 2.97 -8.24
N GLU A 275 7.33 2.36 -7.63
CA GLU A 275 7.74 0.97 -7.85
C GLU A 275 7.15 0.01 -6.80
N GLY A 276 6.47 0.55 -5.78
CA GLY A 276 5.75 -0.22 -4.76
C GLY A 276 6.50 -0.39 -3.45
N CYS A 277 7.63 0.29 -3.23
CA CYS A 277 8.39 0.22 -1.99
C CYS A 277 7.75 1.10 -0.91
N THR A 278 7.60 0.55 0.30
CA THR A 278 6.88 1.22 1.39
C THR A 278 7.79 1.63 2.54
N ALA A 279 7.68 2.88 2.98
CA ALA A 279 8.24 3.39 4.22
C ALA A 279 7.13 3.91 5.14
N SER A 280 7.43 4.13 6.41
CA SER A 280 6.47 4.71 7.34
C SER A 280 7.11 5.71 8.29
N ASP A 281 6.33 6.71 8.70
CA ASP A 281 6.70 7.67 9.73
C ASP A 281 5.50 7.99 10.63
N GLU A 282 5.75 8.59 11.79
CA GLU A 282 4.73 8.85 12.81
C GLU A 282 4.66 10.32 13.20
N VAL A 283 3.44 10.79 13.48
CA VAL A 283 3.16 12.10 14.07
C VAL A 283 2.23 11.94 15.26
N THR A 284 2.58 12.55 16.38
CA THR A 284 1.77 12.55 17.60
C THR A 284 1.00 13.87 17.72
N VAL A 285 -0.32 13.75 17.79
CA VAL A 285 -1.21 14.88 18.02
C VAL A 285 -1.67 14.86 19.48
N TYR A 286 -1.19 15.84 20.26
CA TYR A 286 -1.51 16.03 21.65
C TYR A 286 -2.87 16.72 21.80
N VAL A 287 -3.84 16.02 22.40
CA VAL A 287 -5.19 16.57 22.58
C VAL A 287 -5.36 17.08 24.01
N THR A 288 -5.59 18.38 24.15
CA THR A 288 -5.87 19.02 25.44
C THR A 288 -7.37 19.31 25.57
N GLN A 289 -7.88 19.16 26.79
CA GLN A 289 -9.28 19.49 27.08
C GLN A 289 -9.35 20.93 27.58
N PRO A 290 -10.35 21.72 27.13
CA PRO A 290 -10.62 23.02 27.72
C PRO A 290 -10.77 22.92 29.24
N PRO A 291 -10.37 23.97 29.99
CA PRO A 291 -10.52 23.97 31.43
C PRO A 291 -12.00 23.88 31.81
N PHE A 292 -12.27 23.29 32.98
CA PHE A 292 -13.62 23.35 33.57
C PHE A 292 -13.98 24.81 33.86
N ILE A 293 -15.15 25.24 33.42
CA ILE A 293 -15.71 26.59 33.62
C ILE A 293 -17.18 26.45 34.00
N GLU A 294 -17.59 27.20 35.01
CA GLU A 294 -18.96 27.31 35.50
C GLU A 294 -19.26 28.79 35.74
N ALA A 295 -20.22 29.36 34.99
CA ALA A 295 -20.66 30.75 35.13
C ALA A 295 -21.63 30.94 36.33
N GLY A 296 -22.08 29.83 36.91
CA GLY A 296 -23.05 29.81 38.00
C GLY A 296 -24.50 29.77 37.50
N PRO A 297 -25.48 29.71 38.42
CA PRO A 297 -26.88 29.53 38.06
C PRO A 297 -27.49 30.82 37.52
N ASP A 298 -28.50 30.67 36.66
CA ASP A 298 -29.37 31.75 36.22
C ASP A 298 -30.05 32.44 37.41
N ARG A 299 -30.35 33.74 37.25
CA ARG A 299 -30.88 34.57 38.32
C ARG A 299 -31.98 35.49 37.83
N GLU A 300 -32.91 35.75 38.73
CA GLU A 300 -33.91 36.81 38.60
C GLU A 300 -33.56 37.91 39.60
N VAL A 301 -33.42 39.15 39.13
CA VAL A 301 -32.93 40.29 39.91
C VAL A 301 -33.79 41.51 39.62
N SER A 302 -34.07 42.33 40.63
CA SER A 302 -34.86 43.54 40.41
C SER A 302 -34.09 44.57 39.59
N TRP A 303 -34.82 45.38 38.83
CA TRP A 303 -34.22 46.47 38.06
C TRP A 303 -33.41 47.43 38.96
N LEU A 304 -32.19 47.78 38.52
CA LEU A 304 -31.16 48.55 39.26
C LEU A 304 -30.52 47.89 40.48
N ASP A 305 -30.91 46.67 40.84
CA ASP A 305 -30.20 45.95 41.90
C ASP A 305 -28.83 45.45 41.43
N GLU A 306 -27.96 45.23 42.41
CA GLU A 306 -26.65 44.63 42.21
C GLU A 306 -26.69 43.13 42.50
N VAL A 307 -26.14 42.32 41.59
CA VAL A 307 -26.03 40.86 41.75
C VAL A 307 -24.59 40.40 41.58
N ARG A 308 -24.12 39.51 42.46
CA ARG A 308 -22.77 38.93 42.34
C ARG A 308 -22.78 37.69 41.46
N LEU A 309 -22.12 37.72 40.30
CA LEU A 309 -21.90 36.52 39.49
C LEU A 309 -20.95 35.56 40.24
N LEU A 310 -21.18 34.25 40.13
CA LEU A 310 -20.42 33.23 40.87
C LEU A 310 -19.66 32.31 39.91
N GLY A 311 -18.72 32.90 39.19
CA GLY A 311 -17.85 32.15 38.29
C GLY A 311 -16.84 31.26 39.02
N SER A 312 -16.60 30.08 38.47
CA SER A 312 -15.58 29.14 38.92
C SER A 312 -14.87 28.53 37.70
N THR A 313 -13.54 28.45 37.73
CA THR A 313 -12.78 27.80 36.67
C THR A 313 -11.44 27.25 37.16
N ALA A 314 -10.97 26.18 36.51
CA ALA A 314 -9.60 25.68 36.64
C ALA A 314 -8.61 26.35 35.66
N GLY A 315 -9.10 27.19 34.75
CA GLY A 315 -8.31 27.90 33.75
C GLY A 315 -7.65 29.17 34.29
N THR A 316 -6.87 29.81 33.42
CA THR A 316 -6.21 31.10 33.64
C THR A 316 -6.74 32.16 32.68
N GLY A 317 -6.56 33.45 33.02
CA GLY A 317 -7.00 34.54 32.17
C GLY A 317 -8.52 34.61 32.01
N ALA A 318 -9.27 34.33 33.07
CA ALA A 318 -10.72 34.33 33.04
C ALA A 318 -11.29 35.76 32.85
N TYR A 319 -12.32 35.91 32.03
CA TYR A 319 -13.03 37.17 31.82
C TYR A 319 -14.51 36.98 31.47
N TRP A 320 -15.32 37.98 31.78
CA TRP A 320 -16.75 38.04 31.52
C TRP A 320 -17.07 38.92 30.31
N THR A 321 -18.07 38.49 29.53
CA THR A 321 -18.67 39.31 28.46
C THR A 321 -20.20 39.26 28.53
N PRO A 322 -20.92 40.40 28.36
CA PRO A 322 -20.38 41.74 28.17
C PRO A 322 -19.68 42.29 29.43
N ALA A 323 -18.69 43.18 29.24
CA ALA A 323 -17.96 43.81 30.33
C ALA A 323 -18.68 45.05 30.90
N GLU A 324 -19.78 45.46 30.27
CA GLU A 324 -20.57 46.61 30.65
C GLU A 324 -21.37 46.32 31.92
N ASN A 325 -21.44 47.29 32.83
CA ASN A 325 -22.13 47.20 34.12
C ASN A 325 -21.60 46.12 35.08
N VAL A 326 -20.47 45.49 34.74
CA VAL A 326 -19.72 44.58 35.61
C VAL A 326 -18.58 45.36 36.27
N ASP A 327 -18.45 45.29 37.60
CA ASP A 327 -17.43 46.02 38.35
C ASP A 327 -15.99 45.60 38.06
N CYS A 328 -15.80 44.33 37.67
CA CYS A 328 -14.52 43.72 37.32
C CYS A 328 -14.73 42.56 36.33
N ASP A 329 -14.55 42.82 35.04
CA ASP A 329 -14.69 41.82 33.98
C ASP A 329 -13.72 40.63 34.08
N THR A 330 -12.56 40.79 34.72
CA THR A 330 -11.53 39.74 34.88
C THR A 330 -11.60 39.01 36.23
N CYS A 331 -12.49 39.41 37.12
CA CYS A 331 -12.71 38.75 38.40
C CYS A 331 -13.64 37.54 38.20
N LEU A 332 -13.43 36.46 38.95
CA LEU A 332 -14.34 35.30 38.90
C LEU A 332 -15.71 35.60 39.49
N THR A 333 -15.78 36.46 40.51
CA THR A 333 -17.02 36.78 41.21
C THR A 333 -17.33 38.28 41.23
N PRO A 334 -17.56 38.93 40.08
CA PRO A 334 -17.83 40.35 40.01
C PRO A 334 -19.26 40.69 40.44
N VAL A 335 -19.49 41.97 40.71
CA VAL A 335 -20.82 42.55 40.93
C VAL A 335 -21.31 43.18 39.63
N LEU A 336 -22.51 42.77 39.21
CA LEU A 336 -23.23 43.28 38.06
C LEU A 336 -24.34 44.23 38.51
N THR A 337 -24.38 45.44 37.97
CA THR A 337 -25.55 46.33 38.08
C THR A 337 -26.54 46.00 36.96
N VAL A 338 -27.74 45.54 37.33
CA VAL A 338 -28.67 44.97 36.37
C VAL A 338 -29.57 46.06 35.74
N LEU A 339 -29.34 46.36 34.46
CA LEU A 339 -30.12 47.35 33.70
C LEU A 339 -31.13 46.70 32.75
N GLU A 340 -30.74 45.61 32.10
CA GLU A 340 -31.52 44.87 31.10
C GLU A 340 -31.22 43.36 31.23
N PRO A 341 -32.17 42.49 30.86
CA PRO A 341 -31.96 41.05 30.91
C PRO A 341 -30.95 40.60 29.84
N GLY A 342 -30.13 39.61 30.16
CA GLY A 342 -29.09 39.16 29.23
C GLY A 342 -28.25 37.97 29.68
N TRP A 343 -27.49 37.43 28.72
CA TRP A 343 -26.50 36.39 28.95
C TRP A 343 -25.15 37.00 29.31
N TYR A 344 -24.55 36.50 30.37
CA TYR A 344 -23.18 36.81 30.77
C TYR A 344 -22.33 35.55 30.62
N VAL A 345 -21.28 35.65 29.80
CA VAL A 345 -20.43 34.52 29.41
C VAL A 345 -19.08 34.65 30.11
N LEU A 346 -18.71 33.64 30.88
CA LEU A 346 -17.38 33.49 31.47
C LEU A 346 -16.50 32.69 30.52
N THR A 347 -15.38 33.28 30.09
CA THR A 347 -14.37 32.63 29.23
C THR A 347 -13.08 32.47 30.00
N ALA A 348 -12.40 31.33 29.86
CA ALA A 348 -11.06 31.11 30.41
C ALA A 348 -10.25 30.13 29.55
N SER A 349 -8.92 30.18 29.65
CA SER A 349 -8.02 29.32 28.86
C SER A 349 -7.02 28.56 29.74
N ASP A 350 -6.60 27.39 29.29
CA ASP A 350 -5.52 26.64 29.93
C ASP A 350 -4.12 27.11 29.49
N SER A 351 -3.07 26.51 30.07
CA SER A 351 -1.67 26.81 29.74
C SER A 351 -1.26 26.42 28.31
N THR A 352 -2.08 25.65 27.60
CA THR A 352 -1.86 25.24 26.20
C THR A 352 -2.62 26.12 25.20
N GLY A 353 -3.41 27.08 25.69
CA GLY A 353 -4.17 28.02 24.87
C GLY A 353 -5.60 27.57 24.55
N CYS A 354 -6.06 26.43 25.06
CA CYS A 354 -7.43 25.99 24.84
C CYS A 354 -8.41 26.78 25.70
N SER A 355 -9.34 27.49 25.04
CA SER A 355 -10.37 28.28 25.68
C SER A 355 -11.67 27.49 25.82
N GLY A 356 -12.30 27.56 26.99
CA GLY A 356 -13.69 27.15 27.21
C GLY A 356 -14.57 28.35 27.56
N GLN A 357 -15.88 28.14 27.58
CA GLN A 357 -16.86 29.16 27.96
C GLN A 357 -18.05 28.51 28.68
N ASP A 358 -18.64 29.23 29.62
CA ASP A 358 -19.96 28.93 30.18
C ASP A 358 -20.76 30.22 30.37
N SER A 359 -22.08 30.14 30.47
CA SER A 359 -22.95 31.31 30.52
C SER A 359 -24.02 31.22 31.59
N THR A 360 -24.32 32.35 32.21
CA THR A 360 -25.46 32.51 33.12
C THR A 360 -26.42 33.57 32.58
N TYR A 361 -27.71 33.31 32.69
CA TYR A 361 -28.76 34.26 32.33
C TYR A 361 -29.19 35.08 33.54
N VAL A 362 -29.19 36.40 33.39
CA VAL A 362 -29.75 37.32 34.40
C VAL A 362 -31.03 37.90 33.83
N ASP A 363 -32.15 37.51 34.43
CA ASP A 363 -33.47 38.05 34.14
C ASP A 363 -33.77 39.26 35.02
N VAL A 364 -34.52 40.20 34.49
CA VAL A 364 -34.85 41.47 35.17
C VAL A 364 -36.30 41.50 35.56
N PHE A 365 -36.53 41.52 36.87
CA PHE A 365 -37.83 41.77 37.45
C PHE A 365 -38.07 43.28 37.58
N TYR A 366 -39.08 43.80 36.88
CA TYR A 366 -39.50 45.19 37.04
C TYR A 366 -40.56 45.27 38.14
N PRO A 367 -40.27 45.88 39.31
CA PRO A 367 -41.20 45.90 40.42
C PRO A 367 -42.48 46.70 40.16
N ILE A 368 -42.49 47.55 39.11
CA ILE A 368 -43.64 48.37 38.73
C ILE A 368 -43.74 48.46 37.21
N TYR A 369 -44.94 48.21 36.71
CA TYR A 369 -45.36 48.46 35.35
C TYR A 369 -46.40 49.60 35.31
N VAL A 370 -46.11 50.64 34.54
CA VAL A 370 -47.07 51.71 34.25
C VAL A 370 -47.39 51.69 32.75
N PRO A 371 -48.62 51.34 32.34
CA PRO A 371 -48.99 51.29 30.94
C PRO A 371 -48.89 52.69 30.30
N ASN A 372 -48.63 52.77 29.00
CA ASN A 372 -48.53 54.05 28.29
C ASN A 372 -49.82 54.45 27.55
N SER A 373 -50.81 53.56 27.49
CA SER A 373 -52.08 53.75 26.79
C SER A 373 -53.18 52.88 27.42
N PHE A 374 -54.44 53.33 27.35
CA PHE A 374 -55.61 52.53 27.73
C PHE A 374 -56.87 52.98 26.95
N THR A 375 -57.84 52.08 26.80
CA THR A 375 -59.04 52.23 25.97
C THR A 375 -60.31 51.96 26.79
N PRO A 376 -60.90 52.97 27.46
CA PRO A 376 -62.09 52.79 28.30
C PRO A 376 -63.38 52.64 27.46
N ASP A 377 -63.50 51.54 26.72
CA ASP A 377 -64.63 51.23 25.81
C ASP A 377 -65.60 50.17 26.34
N GLY A 378 -65.23 49.48 27.42
CA GLY A 378 -66.04 48.50 28.14
C GLY A 378 -65.95 47.08 27.57
N ASP A 379 -64.93 46.76 26.77
CA ASP A 379 -64.72 45.42 26.20
C ASP A 379 -64.00 44.44 27.15
N GLY A 380 -63.53 44.92 28.31
CA GLY A 380 -62.79 44.16 29.31
C GLY A 380 -61.27 44.13 29.09
N ILE A 381 -60.75 44.81 28.06
CA ILE A 381 -59.34 44.81 27.66
C ILE A 381 -58.81 46.25 27.73
N ASN A 382 -57.81 46.49 28.58
CA ASN A 382 -57.20 47.81 28.76
C ASN A 382 -58.22 48.93 29.06
N ASP A 383 -59.34 48.61 29.70
CA ASP A 383 -60.40 49.57 30.04
C ASP A 383 -59.99 50.63 31.07
N VAL A 384 -58.91 50.37 31.78
CA VAL A 384 -58.50 51.16 32.94
C VAL A 384 -57.01 51.44 32.91
N PHE A 385 -56.63 52.63 33.34
CA PHE A 385 -55.24 52.96 33.62
C PHE A 385 -54.91 52.54 35.06
N LYS A 386 -54.22 51.40 35.19
CA LYS A 386 -53.77 50.82 36.46
C LYS A 386 -52.26 50.71 36.47
N VAL A 387 -51.64 51.10 37.58
CA VAL A 387 -50.24 50.78 37.87
C VAL A 387 -50.20 49.38 38.48
N GLU A 388 -49.43 48.49 37.89
CA GLU A 388 -49.25 47.13 38.37
C GLU A 388 -47.87 46.98 38.99
N GLY A 389 -47.75 46.24 40.08
CA GLY A 389 -46.48 46.03 40.77
C GLY A 389 -46.65 45.26 42.07
N GLU A 390 -45.55 44.77 42.62
CA GLU A 390 -45.54 44.09 43.92
C GLU A 390 -45.18 45.08 45.05
N ASP A 391 -45.88 44.96 46.18
CA ASP A 391 -45.62 45.72 47.42
C ASP A 391 -45.50 47.26 47.22
N LEU A 392 -46.50 47.87 46.58
CA LEU A 392 -46.61 49.31 46.31
C LEU A 392 -46.85 50.13 47.60
N ARG A 393 -45.89 50.15 48.53
CA ARG A 393 -45.99 50.88 49.80
C ARG A 393 -45.97 52.39 49.58
N GLY A 394 -46.72 53.13 50.40
CA GLY A 394 -46.78 54.60 50.31
C GLY A 394 -47.25 55.12 48.94
N PHE A 395 -47.99 54.28 48.20
CA PHE A 395 -48.48 54.57 46.86
C PHE A 395 -49.37 55.80 46.83
N TRP A 396 -49.11 56.69 45.87
CA TRP A 396 -50.14 57.55 45.33
C TRP A 396 -49.92 57.80 43.85
N MET A 397 -51.02 57.95 43.11
CA MET A 397 -51.05 58.29 41.71
C MET A 397 -51.87 59.56 41.52
N LYS A 398 -51.36 60.49 40.71
CA LYS A 398 -52.10 61.65 40.21
C LYS A 398 -52.03 61.67 38.70
N VAL A 399 -53.16 61.94 38.07
CA VAL A 399 -53.26 62.18 36.63
C VAL A 399 -53.67 63.63 36.41
N PHE A 400 -52.98 64.27 35.47
CA PHE A 400 -53.11 65.67 35.15
C PHE A 400 -53.61 65.85 33.72
N ASN A 401 -54.46 66.85 33.52
CA ASN A 401 -54.81 67.30 32.18
C ASN A 401 -53.66 68.13 31.56
N ARG A 402 -53.81 68.51 30.28
CA ARG A 402 -52.82 69.32 29.54
C ARG A 402 -52.51 70.70 30.15
N TRP A 403 -53.32 71.18 31.09
CA TRP A 403 -53.16 72.46 31.77
C TRP A 403 -52.52 72.31 33.16
N GLY A 404 -52.16 71.09 33.57
CA GLY A 404 -51.52 70.80 34.86
C GLY A 404 -52.52 70.66 36.02
N GLU A 405 -53.82 70.59 35.75
CA GLU A 405 -54.83 70.36 36.78
C GLU A 405 -54.97 68.85 37.05
N VAL A 406 -55.02 68.48 38.33
CA VAL A 406 -55.28 67.09 38.75
C VAL A 406 -56.73 66.74 38.40
N ILE A 407 -56.89 65.69 37.60
CA ILE A 407 -58.20 65.14 37.18
C ILE A 407 -58.50 63.78 37.79
N PHE A 408 -57.49 63.10 38.34
CA PHE A 408 -57.66 61.88 39.09
C PHE A 408 -56.55 61.80 40.12
N GLU A 409 -56.88 61.37 41.32
CA GLU A 409 -55.91 61.01 42.35
C GLU A 409 -56.37 59.75 43.08
N SER A 410 -55.42 58.88 43.39
CA SER A 410 -55.64 57.70 44.23
C SER A 410 -54.42 57.45 45.10
N SER A 411 -54.65 57.10 46.36
CA SER A 411 -53.63 56.55 47.26
C SER A 411 -53.74 55.02 47.41
N ASP A 412 -54.66 54.40 46.68
CA ASP A 412 -54.89 52.96 46.67
C ASP A 412 -54.54 52.41 45.28
N PRO A 413 -53.53 51.51 45.15
CA PRO A 413 -53.13 50.94 43.87
C PRO A 413 -54.23 50.07 43.23
N GLU A 414 -55.21 49.61 44.00
CA GLU A 414 -56.34 48.83 43.49
C GLU A 414 -57.46 49.71 42.90
N VAL A 415 -57.34 51.04 43.00
CA VAL A 415 -58.28 51.99 42.39
C VAL A 415 -57.66 52.54 41.10
N PRO A 416 -58.01 51.99 39.92
CA PRO A 416 -57.49 52.47 38.66
C PRO A 416 -58.23 53.72 38.18
N TRP A 417 -57.64 54.44 37.24
CA TRP A 417 -58.32 55.53 36.57
C TRP A 417 -59.16 55.00 35.40
N LEU A 418 -60.48 55.24 35.46
CA LEU A 418 -61.44 54.80 34.45
C LEU A 418 -61.58 55.80 33.28
N GLY A 419 -60.70 56.79 33.19
CA GLY A 419 -60.80 57.88 32.21
C GLY A 419 -61.82 58.96 32.56
N ASN A 420 -62.31 59.02 33.82
CA ASN A 420 -63.24 60.03 34.29
C ASN A 420 -62.55 61.24 34.96
N VAL A 421 -63.20 62.40 34.96
CA VAL A 421 -62.67 63.62 35.61
C VAL A 421 -63.22 63.74 37.04
N ASN A 422 -62.33 63.78 38.03
CA ASN A 422 -62.58 63.99 39.46
C ASN A 422 -63.66 63.06 40.05
N GLY A 423 -63.69 61.80 39.63
CA GLY A 423 -64.67 60.82 40.11
C GLY A 423 -66.11 61.05 39.60
N GLY A 424 -66.33 62.02 38.71
CA GLY A 424 -67.64 62.35 38.16
C GLY A 424 -68.06 61.48 36.97
N ASP A 425 -69.30 61.67 36.50
CA ASP A 425 -69.90 60.94 35.36
C ASP A 425 -69.34 61.36 33.98
N HIS A 426 -68.48 62.38 33.94
CA HIS A 426 -67.93 62.92 32.69
C HIS A 426 -66.55 62.30 32.41
N TYR A 427 -66.42 61.68 31.23
CA TYR A 427 -65.16 61.15 30.73
C TYR A 427 -64.25 62.27 30.23
N ALA A 428 -62.95 62.11 30.48
CA ALA A 428 -61.91 62.97 29.95
C ALA A 428 -61.82 62.78 28.43
N PRO A 429 -61.63 63.85 27.63
CA PRO A 429 -61.50 63.72 26.18
C PRO A 429 -60.33 62.85 25.76
N ASP A 430 -60.40 62.22 24.60
CA ASP A 430 -59.27 61.52 24.01
C ASP A 430 -58.04 62.42 23.89
N GLY A 431 -56.89 61.87 24.24
CA GLY A 431 -55.63 62.60 24.19
C GLY A 431 -54.59 62.13 25.21
N MET A 432 -53.51 62.90 25.29
CA MET A 432 -52.41 62.67 26.20
C MET A 432 -52.69 63.30 27.57
N TYR A 433 -52.47 62.52 28.62
CA TYR A 433 -52.52 62.93 30.01
C TYR A 433 -51.18 62.66 30.67
N PHE A 434 -50.80 63.49 31.64
CA PHE A 434 -49.57 63.30 32.40
C PHE A 434 -49.88 62.60 33.71
N TYR A 435 -48.99 61.74 34.19
CA TYR A 435 -49.14 61.12 35.50
C TYR A 435 -47.90 61.34 36.36
N GLN A 436 -48.14 61.34 37.67
CA GLN A 436 -47.11 61.18 38.69
C GLN A 436 -47.51 60.02 39.59
N VAL A 437 -46.61 59.06 39.78
CA VAL A 437 -46.79 57.91 40.67
C VAL A 437 -45.66 57.94 41.68
N ARG A 438 -45.98 58.02 42.96
CA ARG A 438 -45.00 57.85 44.04
C ARG A 438 -45.20 56.51 44.70
N ILE A 439 -44.10 55.85 45.01
CA ILE A 439 -44.06 54.69 45.91
C ILE A 439 -42.85 54.80 46.85
N GLU A 440 -42.86 54.03 47.93
CA GLU A 440 -41.76 53.92 48.88
C GLU A 440 -41.00 52.61 48.63
N GLN A 441 -39.74 52.71 48.20
CA GLN A 441 -38.82 51.57 48.07
C GLN A 441 -37.83 51.57 49.24
N GLU A 442 -37.08 50.48 49.42
CA GLU A 442 -36.04 50.38 50.47
C GLU A 442 -34.99 51.50 50.37
N GLY A 443 -34.72 52.02 49.17
CA GLY A 443 -33.79 53.13 48.91
C GLY A 443 -34.37 54.54 49.10
N GLY A 444 -35.66 54.68 49.42
CA GLY A 444 -36.35 55.98 49.54
C GLY A 444 -37.57 56.10 48.61
N PRO A 445 -38.24 57.28 48.59
CA PRO A 445 -39.41 57.48 47.74
C PRO A 445 -39.01 57.56 46.25
N LEU A 446 -39.55 56.65 45.44
CA LEU A 446 -39.44 56.71 43.98
C LEU A 446 -40.63 57.49 43.42
N LEU A 447 -40.36 58.49 42.58
CA LEU A 447 -41.37 59.25 41.83
C LEU A 447 -41.21 58.95 40.34
N LEU A 448 -42.20 58.29 39.76
CA LEU A 448 -42.32 58.03 38.34
C LEU A 448 -43.20 59.12 37.71
N GLU A 449 -42.70 59.75 36.65
CA GLU A 449 -43.44 60.76 35.89
C GLU A 449 -43.50 60.32 34.43
N GLY A 450 -44.66 60.47 33.81
CA GLY A 450 -44.82 60.03 32.44
C GLY A 450 -46.11 60.55 31.82
N HIS A 451 -46.45 59.96 30.68
CA HIS A 451 -47.70 60.25 30.00
C HIS A 451 -48.44 58.96 29.69
N VAL A 452 -49.76 59.06 29.62
CA VAL A 452 -50.67 58.00 29.20
C VAL A 452 -51.59 58.56 28.13
N PHE A 453 -51.83 57.78 27.08
CA PHE A 453 -52.85 58.09 26.08
C PHE A 453 -54.19 57.46 26.46
N LEU A 454 -55.23 58.29 26.52
CA LEU A 454 -56.61 57.85 26.56
C LEU A 454 -57.15 57.88 25.12
N LEU A 455 -57.59 56.71 24.64
CA LEU A 455 -58.13 56.51 23.30
C LEU A 455 -59.50 55.85 23.43
N ARG A 456 -60.56 56.38 22.80
CA ARG A 456 -61.90 55.80 22.91
C ARG A 456 -62.60 55.61 21.56
#